data_AF-A0A352LZX9-F1
#
_entry.id   AF-A0A352LZX9-F1
#
_cell.length_a   1.000
_cell.length_b   1.000
_cell.length_c   1.000
_cell.angle_alpha   90.00
_cell.angle_beta   90.00
_cell.angle_gamma   90.00
#
_symmetry.space_group_name_H-M   'P 1'
#
loop_
_entity.id
_entity.type
_entity.pdbx_description
1 polymer ?
#
loop_
_entity_poly.entity_id
_entity_poly.type
_entity_poly.pdbx_seq_one_letter_code
_entity_poly.pdbx_strand_id
1 'polypeptide(L)'
;MVTTTDKKLLADAEYSKEALEAAHAKFKTTYEAYTKLRNKATYDVFKKAYYEYSSLAKLSPEYKTLQKNPALTKIIIDKKTYTLTVYLNDKPVRAFPIAYGGNPDGGNKKAIGDSRTPEGNFKIGYKDVRPYDPVATRGMWLETKWSGIGIHGTPWPDSIGSKASHGCVRMYSQDSIELYKLVRAGTPVTIKAISASTGI
;
A
#
# COMPACT_ATOMS: atom_id res chain seq x y z
N MET A 1 -12.39 -14.84 -5.38
CA MET A 1 -12.73 -14.96 -6.82
C MET A 1 -12.96 -13.56 -7.36
N VAL A 2 -12.42 -13.25 -8.54
CA VAL A 2 -12.70 -11.98 -9.24
C VAL A 2 -14.16 -12.03 -9.65
N THR A 3 -15.01 -11.16 -9.10
CA THR A 3 -16.37 -11.03 -9.61
C THR A 3 -16.30 -10.42 -11.00
N THR A 4 -17.19 -10.85 -11.88
CA THR A 4 -17.26 -10.47 -13.31
C THR A 4 -17.26 -8.94 -13.54
N THR A 5 -17.56 -8.16 -12.51
CA THR A 5 -17.55 -6.69 -12.49
C THR A 5 -16.15 -6.08 -12.49
N ASP A 6 -15.14 -6.72 -11.89
CA ASP A 6 -13.77 -6.18 -11.78
C ASP A 6 -13.00 -6.21 -13.12
N LYS A 7 -13.29 -7.19 -13.99
CA LYS A 7 -12.68 -7.26 -15.34
C LYS A 7 -13.17 -6.16 -16.28
N LYS A 8 -14.38 -5.60 -16.05
CA LYS A 8 -15.00 -4.59 -16.92
C LYS A 8 -14.48 -3.16 -16.66
N LEU A 9 -13.61 -2.99 -15.66
CA LEU A 9 -12.97 -1.70 -15.31
C LEU A 9 -11.55 -1.55 -15.89
N LEU A 10 -11.03 -2.59 -16.55
CA LEU A 10 -9.77 -2.52 -17.27
C LEU A 10 -10.06 -1.93 -18.65
N ALA A 11 -9.79 -0.64 -18.84
CA ALA A 11 -9.77 -0.05 -20.17
C ALA A 11 -8.59 -0.64 -20.96
N ASP A 12 -8.75 -0.79 -22.28
CA ASP A 12 -7.69 -1.09 -23.25
C ASP A 12 -6.70 0.09 -23.39
N ALA A 13 -6.25 0.63 -22.26
CA ALA A 13 -5.38 1.81 -22.24
C ALA A 13 -4.00 1.42 -22.79
N GLU A 14 -3.67 1.94 -23.96
CA GLU A 14 -2.30 1.89 -24.46
C GLU A 14 -1.38 2.65 -23.51
N TYR A 15 -0.27 2.00 -23.15
CA TYR A 15 0.68 2.59 -22.22
C TYR A 15 1.42 3.77 -22.86
N SER A 16 1.37 4.93 -22.19
CA SER A 16 2.35 6.01 -22.34
C SER A 16 2.77 6.53 -20.96
N LYS A 17 3.92 7.21 -20.88
CA LYS A 17 4.41 7.79 -19.63
C LYS A 17 3.46 8.88 -19.13
N GLU A 18 2.96 9.70 -20.05
CA GLU A 18 2.03 10.79 -19.80
C GLU A 18 0.69 10.25 -19.29
N ALA A 19 0.18 9.16 -19.88
CA ALA A 19 -1.04 8.50 -19.42
C ALA A 19 -0.87 7.92 -18.02
N LEU A 20 0.29 7.29 -17.73
CA LEU A 20 0.59 6.78 -16.39
C LEU A 20 0.66 7.91 -15.35
N GLU A 21 1.32 9.02 -15.67
CA GLU A 21 1.42 10.18 -14.78
C GLU A 21 0.06 10.82 -14.52
N ALA A 22 -0.76 11.00 -15.56
CA ALA A 22 -2.12 11.52 -15.43
C ALA A 22 -3.01 10.59 -14.59
N ALA A 23 -2.96 9.28 -14.83
CA ALA A 23 -3.72 8.30 -14.06
C ALA A 23 -3.27 8.27 -12.59
N HIS A 24 -1.97 8.39 -12.32
CA HIS A 24 -1.44 8.47 -10.96
C HIS A 24 -1.90 9.74 -10.24
N ALA A 25 -1.89 10.89 -10.91
CA ALA A 25 -2.39 12.15 -10.35
C ALA A 25 -3.89 12.05 -10.01
N LYS A 26 -4.69 11.50 -10.92
CA LYS A 26 -6.12 11.25 -10.72
C LYS A 26 -6.38 10.28 -9.55
N PHE A 27 -5.62 9.20 -9.45
CA PHE A 27 -5.67 8.29 -8.29
C PHE A 27 -5.41 9.06 -6.98
N LYS A 28 -4.34 9.84 -6.90
CA LYS A 28 -4.01 10.61 -5.69
C LYS A 28 -5.14 11.55 -5.27
N THR A 29 -5.64 12.37 -6.19
CA THR A 29 -6.70 13.35 -5.91
C THR A 29 -8.00 12.68 -5.46
N THR A 30 -8.41 11.62 -6.15
CA THR A 30 -9.64 10.90 -5.82
C THR A 30 -9.53 10.11 -4.52
N TYR A 31 -8.35 9.54 -4.23
CA TYR A 31 -8.10 8.84 -2.98
C TYR A 31 -8.04 9.79 -1.78
N GLU A 32 -7.47 10.99 -1.94
CA GLU A 32 -7.54 12.04 -0.93
C GLU A 32 -9.00 12.42 -0.61
N ALA A 33 -9.85 12.59 -1.63
CA ALA A 33 -11.28 12.84 -1.43
C ALA A 33 -11.97 11.70 -0.67
N TYR A 34 -11.69 10.43 -1.05
CA TYR A 34 -12.24 9.26 -0.36
C TYR A 34 -11.77 9.15 1.10
N THR A 35 -10.49 9.34 1.39
CA THR A 35 -9.96 9.26 2.76
C THR A 35 -10.54 10.33 3.68
N LYS A 36 -10.92 11.50 3.15
CA LYS A 36 -11.60 12.57 3.90
C LYS A 36 -13.09 12.30 4.12
N LEU A 37 -13.82 11.97 3.05
CA LEU A 37 -15.28 11.91 3.07
C LEU A 37 -15.86 10.54 3.43
N ARG A 38 -15.09 9.46 3.19
CA ARG A 38 -15.39 8.10 3.65
C ARG A 38 -16.80 7.62 3.29
N ASN A 39 -17.27 7.90 2.07
CA ASN A 39 -18.59 7.51 1.59
C ASN A 39 -18.54 6.73 0.27
N LYS A 40 -19.66 6.09 -0.11
CA LYS A 40 -19.74 5.23 -1.30
C LYS A 40 -19.41 5.97 -2.60
N ALA A 41 -19.93 7.19 -2.78
CA ALA A 41 -19.73 7.96 -4.01
C ALA A 41 -18.23 8.26 -4.25
N THR A 42 -17.53 8.71 -3.21
CA THR A 42 -16.08 8.96 -3.29
C THR A 42 -15.27 7.68 -3.43
N TYR A 43 -15.70 6.60 -2.80
CA TYR A 43 -15.09 5.27 -2.96
C TYR A 43 -15.14 4.79 -4.41
N ASP A 44 -16.31 4.85 -5.05
CA ASP A 44 -16.50 4.36 -6.43
C ASP A 44 -15.60 5.13 -7.42
N VAL A 45 -15.49 6.46 -7.26
CA VAL A 45 -14.63 7.32 -8.07
C VAL A 45 -13.14 6.98 -7.86
N PHE A 46 -12.70 6.89 -6.59
CA PHE A 46 -11.34 6.48 -6.25
C PHE A 46 -11.02 5.10 -6.82
N LYS A 47 -11.90 4.13 -6.64
CA LYS A 47 -11.63 2.73 -6.99
C LYS A 47 -11.42 2.56 -8.49
N LYS A 48 -12.22 3.27 -9.31
CA LYS A 48 -12.03 3.33 -10.76
C LYS A 48 -10.67 3.95 -11.13
N ALA A 49 -10.33 5.11 -10.57
CA ALA A 49 -9.06 5.78 -10.85
C ALA A 49 -7.85 4.94 -10.41
N TYR A 50 -7.96 4.24 -9.28
CA TYR A 50 -6.92 3.36 -8.77
C TYR A 50 -6.65 2.18 -9.70
N TYR A 51 -7.69 1.53 -10.23
CA TYR A 51 -7.51 0.41 -11.16
C TYR A 51 -6.97 0.82 -12.52
N GLU A 52 -7.39 1.98 -13.03
CA GLU A 52 -6.82 2.61 -14.23
C GLU A 52 -5.30 2.82 -14.05
N TYR A 53 -4.90 3.49 -12.97
CA TYR A 53 -3.49 3.68 -12.61
C TYR A 53 -2.75 2.35 -12.42
N SER A 54 -3.31 1.40 -11.68
CA SER A 54 -2.68 0.10 -11.40
C SER A 54 -2.37 -0.65 -12.69
N SER A 55 -3.28 -0.61 -13.66
CA SER A 55 -3.12 -1.28 -14.96
C SER A 55 -1.98 -0.67 -15.77
N LEU A 56 -1.96 0.66 -15.90
CA LEU A 56 -0.88 1.37 -16.58
C LEU A 56 0.47 1.19 -15.90
N ALA A 57 0.52 1.24 -14.56
CA ALA A 57 1.75 1.07 -13.80
C ALA A 57 2.38 -0.31 -14.05
N LYS A 58 1.56 -1.36 -14.17
CA LYS A 58 2.01 -2.73 -14.46
C LYS A 58 2.60 -2.91 -15.87
N LEU A 59 2.26 -2.02 -16.80
CA LEU A 59 2.79 -2.04 -18.16
C LEU A 59 4.15 -1.32 -18.28
N SER A 60 4.50 -0.49 -17.30
CA SER A 60 5.72 0.33 -17.31
C SER A 60 7.02 -0.51 -17.35
N PRO A 61 8.07 -0.03 -18.03
CA PRO A 61 9.40 -0.66 -18.01
C PRO A 61 9.98 -0.82 -16.61
N GLU A 62 9.77 0.16 -15.72
CA GLU A 62 10.27 0.14 -14.35
C GLU A 62 9.61 -0.97 -13.54
N TYR A 63 8.30 -1.16 -13.69
CA TYR A 63 7.59 -2.26 -13.03
C TYR A 63 8.07 -3.62 -13.53
N LYS A 64 8.27 -3.77 -14.84
CA LYS A 64 8.83 -5.01 -15.44
C LYS A 64 10.25 -5.29 -14.95
N THR A 65 11.07 -4.24 -14.78
CA THR A 65 12.43 -4.34 -14.22
C THR A 65 12.38 -4.78 -12.76
N LEU A 66 11.51 -4.16 -11.97
CA LEU A 66 11.28 -4.48 -10.56
C LEU A 66 10.85 -5.93 -10.35
N GLN A 67 9.95 -6.45 -11.21
CA GLN A 67 9.52 -7.85 -11.16
C GLN A 67 10.65 -8.84 -11.41
N LYS A 68 11.61 -8.49 -12.29
CA LYS A 68 12.77 -9.33 -12.59
C LYS A 68 13.85 -9.24 -11.52
N ASN A 69 14.02 -8.08 -10.88
CA ASN A 69 15.03 -7.88 -9.85
C ASN A 69 14.48 -7.11 -8.62
N PRO A 70 13.78 -7.80 -7.70
CA PRO A 70 13.25 -7.21 -6.46
C PRO A 70 14.31 -6.71 -5.46
N ALA A 71 15.60 -6.90 -5.73
CA ALA A 71 16.66 -6.53 -4.81
C ALA A 71 16.99 -5.03 -4.79
N LEU A 72 16.58 -4.30 -5.81
CA LEU A 72 16.77 -2.85 -5.97
C LEU A 72 15.65 -2.01 -5.35
N THR A 73 14.78 -2.67 -4.58
CA THR A 73 13.52 -2.12 -4.11
C THR A 73 13.64 -1.52 -2.72
N LYS A 74 12.96 -0.40 -2.49
CA LYS A 74 12.57 0.06 -1.14
C LYS A 74 11.09 0.43 -1.10
N ILE A 75 10.52 0.40 0.10
CA ILE A 75 9.14 0.80 0.38
C ILE A 75 9.13 2.09 1.19
N ILE A 76 8.25 3.01 0.85
CA ILE A 76 7.87 4.13 1.72
C ILE A 76 6.38 4.02 2.03
N ILE A 77 6.04 3.96 3.31
CA ILE A 77 4.68 4.07 3.82
C ILE A 77 4.49 5.49 4.33
N ASP A 78 3.45 6.16 3.85
CA ASP A 78 3.09 7.51 4.25
C ASP A 78 1.74 7.48 4.97
N LYS A 79 1.78 7.68 6.29
CA LYS A 79 0.58 7.68 7.13
C LYS A 79 -0.31 8.91 6.90
N LYS A 80 0.23 10.02 6.37
CA LYS A 80 -0.55 11.21 6.06
C LYS A 80 -1.49 10.95 4.88
N THR A 81 -0.99 10.25 3.87
CA THR A 81 -1.74 9.98 2.63
C THR A 81 -2.38 8.60 2.57
N TYR A 82 -2.17 7.75 3.57
CA TYR A 82 -2.61 6.34 3.56
C TYR A 82 -2.06 5.59 2.34
N THR A 83 -0.81 5.83 1.95
CA THR A 83 -0.20 5.17 0.79
C THR A 83 1.06 4.40 1.14
N LEU A 84 1.26 3.28 0.44
CA LEU A 84 2.52 2.55 0.39
C LEU A 84 3.06 2.66 -1.03
N THR A 85 4.26 3.21 -1.21
CA THR A 85 4.89 3.33 -2.52
C THR A 85 6.15 2.49 -2.59
N VAL A 86 6.29 1.73 -3.68
CA VAL A 86 7.45 0.92 -4.03
C VAL A 86 8.34 1.71 -4.96
N TYR A 87 9.63 1.75 -4.66
CA TYR A 87 10.64 2.48 -5.40
C TYR A 87 11.67 1.53 -5.99
N LEU A 88 12.14 1.86 -7.20
CA LEU A 88 13.29 1.24 -7.86
C LEU A 88 14.35 2.33 -8.01
N ASN A 89 15.52 2.21 -7.35
CA ASN A 89 16.59 3.20 -7.40
C ASN A 89 16.07 4.65 -7.23
N ASP A 90 15.28 4.88 -6.17
CA ASP A 90 14.65 6.17 -5.82
C ASP A 90 13.54 6.69 -6.76
N LYS A 91 13.24 5.98 -7.86
CA LYS A 91 12.08 6.29 -8.71
C LYS A 91 10.82 5.59 -8.19
N PRO A 92 9.69 6.29 -7.94
CA PRO A 92 8.44 5.64 -7.55
C PRO A 92 7.87 4.84 -8.73
N VAL A 93 7.57 3.56 -8.50
CA VAL A 93 7.11 2.63 -9.55
C VAL A 93 5.65 2.23 -9.34
N ARG A 94 5.25 1.98 -8.09
CA ARG A 94 3.92 1.46 -7.77
C ARG A 94 3.44 1.97 -6.41
N ALA A 95 2.25 2.57 -6.37
CA ALA A 95 1.63 3.08 -5.14
C ALA A 95 0.34 2.33 -4.80
N PHE A 96 0.18 1.94 -3.55
CA PHE A 96 -0.94 1.17 -3.04
C PHE A 96 -1.69 1.95 -1.96
N PRO A 97 -3.03 1.99 -2.00
CA PRO A 97 -3.83 2.49 -0.89
C PRO A 97 -3.73 1.51 0.29
N ILE A 98 -3.60 2.03 1.50
CA ILE A 98 -3.43 1.22 2.71
C ILE A 98 -4.33 1.67 3.85
N ALA A 99 -4.38 0.89 4.90
CA ALA A 99 -4.76 1.34 6.24
C ALA A 99 -3.65 1.03 7.23
N TYR A 100 -3.60 1.77 8.34
CA TYR A 100 -2.61 1.55 9.39
C TYR A 100 -3.28 1.49 10.78
N GLY A 101 -2.45 1.52 11.82
CA GLY A 101 -2.86 1.46 13.22
C GLY A 101 -4.04 2.36 13.56
N GLY A 102 -5.01 1.78 14.26
CA GLY A 102 -6.29 2.36 14.65
C GLY A 102 -6.22 3.37 15.77
N ASN A 103 -5.04 3.61 16.37
CA ASN A 103 -4.92 4.63 17.41
C ASN A 103 -5.35 6.01 16.86
N PRO A 104 -6.31 6.71 17.49
CA PRO A 104 -6.82 7.98 16.99
C PRO A 104 -5.78 9.08 16.84
N ASP A 105 -4.69 9.06 17.60
CA ASP A 105 -3.63 10.09 17.46
C ASP A 105 -2.80 9.92 16.19
N GLY A 106 -2.79 8.72 15.59
CA GLY A 106 -1.99 8.38 14.42
C GLY A 106 -0.48 8.51 14.62
N GLY A 107 0.00 8.63 15.86
CA GLY A 107 1.39 8.87 16.21
C GLY A 107 2.29 7.63 16.11
N ASN A 108 3.54 7.80 16.54
CA ASN A 108 4.52 6.70 16.59
C ASN A 108 4.16 5.67 17.66
N LYS A 109 4.46 4.40 17.37
CA LYS A 109 4.28 3.29 18.30
C LYS A 109 5.10 3.46 19.57
N LYS A 110 4.46 3.23 20.72
CA LYS A 110 5.07 3.34 22.05
C LYS A 110 5.16 1.98 22.74
N ALA A 111 4.12 1.16 22.62
CA ALA A 111 4.05 -0.15 23.26
C ALA A 111 3.33 -1.19 22.39
N ILE A 112 3.49 -2.47 22.74
CA ILE A 112 2.65 -3.54 22.18
C ILE A 112 1.19 -3.28 22.63
N GLY A 113 0.22 -3.50 21.73
CA GLY A 113 -1.20 -3.30 22.02
C GLY A 113 -1.73 -1.86 21.88
N ASP A 114 -0.87 -0.86 21.72
CA ASP A 114 -1.29 0.55 21.62
C ASP A 114 -1.97 0.93 20.28
N SER A 115 -2.15 -0.04 19.38
CA SER A 115 -2.73 0.12 18.05
C SER A 115 -2.09 1.20 17.18
N ARG A 116 -0.84 1.60 17.46
CA ARG A 116 -0.05 2.49 16.60
C ARG A 116 0.83 1.67 15.66
N THR A 117 0.98 2.18 14.43
CA THR A 117 1.99 1.72 13.47
C THR A 117 3.29 2.49 13.74
N PRO A 118 4.44 1.80 13.87
CA PRO A 118 5.69 2.46 14.19
C PRO A 118 6.15 3.38 13.04
N GLU A 119 6.87 4.44 13.38
CA GLU A 119 7.54 5.35 12.46
C GLU A 119 9.04 5.08 12.44
N GLY A 120 9.69 5.37 11.32
CA GLY A 120 11.14 5.20 11.17
C GLY A 120 11.53 4.24 10.05
N ASN A 121 12.74 3.71 10.13
CA ASN A 121 13.33 2.84 9.13
C ASN A 121 13.38 1.39 9.65
N PHE A 122 12.88 0.48 8.82
CA PHE A 122 12.75 -0.95 9.09
C PHE A 122 13.20 -1.74 7.87
N LYS A 123 13.16 -3.06 7.98
CA LYS A 123 13.31 -4.00 6.87
C LYS A 123 12.22 -5.04 6.94
N ILE A 124 11.86 -5.61 5.80
CA ILE A 124 11.08 -6.85 5.78
C ILE A 124 12.01 -7.95 6.29
N GLY A 125 11.73 -8.54 7.44
CA GLY A 125 12.53 -9.64 7.98
C GLY A 125 12.19 -10.96 7.29
N TYR A 126 10.90 -11.27 7.23
CA TYR A 126 10.43 -12.48 6.57
C TYR A 126 9.07 -12.26 5.91
N LYS A 127 8.72 -13.23 5.07
CA LYS A 127 7.51 -13.22 4.27
C LYS A 127 6.80 -14.56 4.45
N ASP A 128 5.48 -14.53 4.56
CA ASP A 128 4.69 -15.74 4.69
C ASP A 128 3.42 -15.69 3.83
N VAL A 129 2.93 -16.89 3.53
CA VAL A 129 1.63 -17.09 2.90
C VAL A 129 0.65 -17.42 4.01
N ARG A 130 -0.23 -16.47 4.33
CA ARG A 130 -1.27 -16.70 5.34
C ARG A 130 -2.60 -16.99 4.67
N PRO A 131 -3.15 -18.21 4.85
CA PRO A 131 -4.54 -18.46 4.56
C PRO A 131 -5.37 -17.81 5.68
N TYR A 132 -5.55 -16.50 5.64
CA TYR A 132 -6.69 -15.90 6.35
C TYR A 132 -7.91 -16.28 5.53
N ASP A 133 -8.63 -17.33 5.94
CA ASP A 133 -9.99 -17.59 5.45
C ASP A 133 -10.87 -16.37 5.82
N PRO A 134 -11.58 -15.71 4.88
CA PRO A 134 -11.87 -16.11 3.49
C PRO A 134 -11.04 -15.43 2.38
N VAL A 135 -9.97 -14.72 2.71
CA VAL A 135 -9.16 -14.00 1.71
C VAL A 135 -7.70 -14.38 1.82
N ALA A 136 -7.19 -15.16 0.84
CA ALA A 136 -5.78 -15.46 0.73
C ALA A 136 -4.94 -14.16 0.81
N THR A 137 -4.06 -14.09 1.80
CA THR A 137 -3.18 -12.93 1.99
C THR A 137 -1.73 -13.32 1.83
N ARG A 138 -0.90 -12.31 1.62
CA ARG A 138 0.55 -12.41 1.71
C ARG A 138 1.03 -11.44 2.77
N GLY A 139 1.85 -11.93 3.69
CA GLY A 139 2.42 -11.13 4.77
C GLY A 139 3.88 -10.81 4.50
N MET A 140 4.27 -9.57 4.82
CA MET A 140 5.65 -9.13 4.93
C MET A 140 5.85 -8.54 6.32
N TRP A 141 6.59 -9.24 7.18
CA TRP A 141 6.74 -8.89 8.59
C TRP A 141 7.99 -8.05 8.77
N LEU A 142 7.87 -6.96 9.54
CA LEU A 142 8.94 -6.01 9.73
C LEU A 142 9.86 -6.44 10.87
N GLU A 143 11.16 -6.28 10.68
CA GLU A 143 12.15 -6.33 11.76
C GLU A 143 12.00 -5.08 12.61
N THR A 144 11.38 -5.22 13.77
CA THR A 144 11.20 -4.12 14.73
C THR A 144 11.32 -4.65 16.15
N LYS A 145 11.57 -3.76 17.12
CA LYS A 145 11.55 -4.13 18.55
C LYS A 145 10.17 -4.53 19.08
N TRP A 146 9.10 -4.21 18.34
CA TRP A 146 7.74 -4.66 18.65
C TRP A 146 7.39 -5.86 17.79
N SER A 147 6.90 -6.93 18.41
CA SER A 147 6.46 -8.12 17.69
C SER A 147 5.16 -7.85 16.90
N GLY A 148 4.95 -8.62 15.84
CA GLY A 148 3.67 -8.67 15.12
C GLY A 148 3.36 -7.47 14.21
N ILE A 149 4.34 -6.63 13.86
CA ILE A 149 4.14 -5.57 12.87
C ILE A 149 4.40 -6.11 11.46
N GLY A 150 3.39 -6.05 10.60
CA GLY A 150 3.50 -6.50 9.22
C GLY A 150 2.70 -5.69 8.23
N ILE A 151 3.04 -5.86 6.96
CA ILE A 151 2.29 -5.38 5.79
C ILE A 151 1.57 -6.59 5.21
N HIS A 152 0.24 -6.56 5.16
CA HIS A 152 -0.55 -7.73 4.75
C HIS A 152 -1.92 -7.37 4.16
N GLY A 153 -2.52 -8.32 3.46
CA GLY A 153 -3.91 -8.20 2.97
C GLY A 153 -4.94 -8.12 4.10
N THR A 154 -6.13 -7.59 3.85
CA THR A 154 -7.21 -7.50 4.84
C THR A 154 -8.50 -8.15 4.32
N PRO A 155 -9.26 -8.88 5.17
CA PRO A 155 -10.62 -9.31 4.83
C PRO A 155 -11.64 -8.16 4.90
N TRP A 156 -11.24 -6.98 5.43
CA TRP A 156 -12.06 -5.78 5.53
C TRP A 156 -11.60 -4.71 4.53
N PRO A 157 -11.91 -4.83 3.23
CA PRO A 157 -11.46 -3.90 2.20
C PRO A 157 -11.89 -2.45 2.46
N ASP A 158 -13.04 -2.23 3.11
CA ASP A 158 -13.54 -0.89 3.45
C ASP A 158 -12.69 -0.19 4.52
N SER A 159 -11.81 -0.91 5.21
CA SER A 159 -10.85 -0.29 6.13
C SER A 159 -9.76 0.50 5.41
N ILE A 160 -9.49 0.24 4.13
CA ILE A 160 -8.44 0.94 3.39
C ILE A 160 -8.74 2.45 3.34
N GLY A 161 -7.70 3.27 3.57
CA GLY A 161 -7.83 4.72 3.70
C GLY A 161 -8.25 5.21 5.09
N SER A 162 -8.12 4.39 6.14
CA SER A 162 -8.39 4.78 7.52
C SER A 162 -7.39 4.20 8.53
N LYS A 163 -7.54 4.63 9.77
CA LYS A 163 -6.88 4.07 10.96
C LYS A 163 -7.75 2.94 11.48
N ALA A 164 -7.33 1.68 11.29
CA ALA A 164 -8.22 0.53 11.51
C ALA A 164 -7.55 -0.77 12.01
N SER A 165 -6.22 -0.84 12.06
CA SER A 165 -5.51 -2.06 12.47
C SER A 165 -5.01 -1.99 13.92
N HIS A 166 -4.44 -3.09 14.43
CA HIS A 166 -3.73 -3.11 15.72
C HIS A 166 -2.25 -2.66 15.62
N GLY A 167 -1.87 -2.01 14.51
CA GLY A 167 -0.52 -1.53 14.24
C GLY A 167 0.07 -2.03 12.91
N CYS A 168 -0.50 -3.08 12.31
CA CYS A 168 -0.13 -3.55 10.98
C CYS A 168 -0.53 -2.56 9.87
N VAL A 169 0.10 -2.68 8.72
CA VAL A 169 -0.30 -2.00 7.49
C VAL A 169 -1.18 -2.95 6.67
N ARG A 170 -2.46 -2.60 6.55
CA ARG A 170 -3.45 -3.35 5.77
C ARG A 170 -3.43 -2.90 4.32
N MET A 171 -3.52 -3.86 3.41
CA MET A 171 -3.66 -3.67 1.96
C MET A 171 -4.89 -4.41 1.46
N TYR A 172 -5.41 -4.07 0.28
CA TYR A 172 -6.26 -5.01 -0.44
C TYR A 172 -5.51 -6.32 -0.66
N SER A 173 -6.20 -7.46 -0.57
CA SER A 173 -5.51 -8.75 -0.62
C SER A 173 -4.77 -8.99 -1.94
N GLN A 174 -5.34 -8.57 -3.07
CA GLN A 174 -4.68 -8.60 -4.38
C GLN A 174 -3.41 -7.72 -4.39
N ASP A 175 -3.45 -6.56 -3.75
CA ASP A 175 -2.30 -5.67 -3.64
C ASP A 175 -1.20 -6.28 -2.75
N SER A 176 -1.58 -6.99 -1.68
CA SER A 176 -0.60 -7.73 -0.86
C SER A 176 0.07 -8.85 -1.66
N ILE A 177 -0.68 -9.55 -2.51
CA ILE A 177 -0.16 -10.60 -3.39
C ILE A 177 0.78 -10.01 -4.44
N GLU A 178 0.44 -8.85 -4.99
CA GLU A 178 1.29 -8.11 -5.92
C GLU A 178 2.58 -7.66 -5.24
N LEU A 179 2.49 -6.92 -4.12
CA LEU A 179 3.62 -6.41 -3.38
C LEU A 179 4.57 -7.55 -2.96
N TYR A 180 4.01 -8.69 -2.54
CA TYR A 180 4.80 -9.87 -2.20
C TYR A 180 5.72 -10.35 -3.33
N LYS A 181 5.36 -10.13 -4.60
CA LYS A 181 6.24 -10.48 -5.73
C LYS A 181 7.32 -9.43 -6.00
N LEU A 182 7.09 -8.19 -5.57
CA LEU A 182 7.97 -7.05 -5.84
C LEU A 182 9.05 -6.83 -4.76
N VAL A 183 8.96 -7.52 -3.63
CA VAL A 183 9.85 -7.33 -2.48
C VAL A 183 10.38 -8.66 -1.95
N ARG A 184 11.48 -8.59 -1.19
CA ARG A 184 12.11 -9.75 -0.55
C ARG A 184 12.43 -9.47 0.92
N ALA A 185 12.84 -10.51 1.64
CA ALA A 185 13.49 -10.31 2.93
C ALA A 185 14.72 -9.39 2.75
N GLY A 186 14.91 -8.49 3.69
CA GLY A 186 15.89 -7.41 3.67
C GLY A 186 15.46 -6.15 2.91
N THR A 187 14.32 -6.13 2.21
CA THR A 187 13.83 -4.91 1.53
C THR A 187 13.63 -3.78 2.57
N PRO A 188 14.26 -2.61 2.40
CA PRO A 188 14.09 -1.48 3.29
C PRO A 188 12.66 -0.93 3.26
N VAL A 189 12.16 -0.53 4.43
CA VAL A 189 10.83 0.05 4.62
C VAL A 189 10.96 1.31 5.48
N THR A 190 10.58 2.46 4.94
CA THR A 190 10.47 3.70 5.73
C THR A 190 9.00 4.00 6.00
N ILE A 191 8.63 4.20 7.26
CA ILE A 191 7.27 4.61 7.65
C ILE A 191 7.32 6.06 8.14
N LYS A 192 6.66 6.95 7.39
CA LYS A 192 6.60 8.39 7.67
C LYS A 192 5.43 8.73 8.60
N ALA A 193 5.66 9.75 9.43
CA ALA A 193 4.65 10.34 10.32
C ALA A 193 3.54 11.08 9.53
N ILE A 194 2.47 11.46 10.23
CA ILE A 194 1.34 12.22 9.65
C ILE A 194 1.70 13.71 9.50
N SER A 195 2.48 14.24 10.45
CA SER A 195 3.17 15.52 10.33
C SER A 195 4.60 15.27 9.83
N ALA A 196 5.19 16.22 9.11
CA ALA A 196 6.64 16.17 8.90
C ALA A 196 7.30 16.11 10.29
N SER A 197 8.29 15.23 10.48
CA SER A 197 9.17 15.34 11.63
C SER A 197 9.70 16.76 11.63
N THR A 198 9.29 17.58 12.59
CA THR A 198 10.05 18.76 12.96
C THR A 198 11.41 18.23 13.37
N GLY A 199 12.33 18.24 12.41
CA GLY A 199 13.72 17.96 12.67
C GLY A 199 14.24 19.08 13.56
N ILE A 200 14.59 18.69 14.78
CA ILE A 200 15.83 18.94 15.55
C ILE A 200 15.48 18.62 17.00
#